data_AF-A0A0S8AUG4-F1
#
_entry.id   AF-A0A0S8AUG4-F1
#
_cell.length_a   1.000
_cell.length_b   1.000
_cell.length_c   1.000
_cell.angle_alpha   90.00
_cell.angle_beta   90.00
_cell.angle_gamma   90.00
#
_symmetry.space_group_name_H-M   'P 1'
#
loop_
_entity.id
_entity.type
_entity.pdbx_description
1 polymer ?
#
loop_
_entity_poly.entity_id
_entity_poly.type
_entity_poly.pdbx_seq_one_letter_code
_entity_poly.pdbx_strand_id
1 'polypeptide(L)'
;MKVLVVGGGGREHVLCWALSRSAAVFCAPGNPGTAELGTNLPLGASDHAAIVGAVREHGIDLTVIGPEAPLAAGLVDDLARAGFKAFGPTADAARIEASKAYAKEVMFAAGVPAARSETFGDETKALDYIASHAEPLVVKAS
;
A
#
# COMPACT_ATOMS: atom_id res chain seq x y z
N MET A 1 17.92 -7.07 14.81
CA MET A 1 17.07 -7.12 13.60
C MET A 1 17.30 -5.85 12.80
N LYS A 2 17.43 -5.96 11.48
CA LYS A 2 17.45 -4.84 10.54
C LYS A 2 16.13 -4.79 9.80
N VAL A 3 15.46 -3.64 9.83
CA VAL A 3 14.14 -3.47 9.20
C VAL A 3 14.23 -2.36 8.16
N LEU A 4 13.71 -2.61 6.96
CA LEU A 4 13.53 -1.59 5.93
C LEU A 4 12.08 -1.13 5.92
N VAL A 5 11.84 0.17 6.08
CA VAL A 5 10.53 0.79 5.88
C VAL A 5 10.50 1.43 4.50
N VAL A 6 9.53 1.07 3.66
CA VAL A 6 9.35 1.65 2.31
C VAL A 6 8.35 2.80 2.39
N GLY A 7 8.75 3.97 1.92
CA GLY A 7 7.99 5.22 1.90
C GLY A 7 8.76 6.37 2.57
N GLY A 8 8.12 7.53 2.68
CA GLY A 8 8.74 8.75 3.19
C GLY A 8 7.76 9.75 3.79
N GLY A 9 6.51 9.34 4.04
CA GLY A 9 5.48 10.16 4.65
C GLY A 9 5.55 10.14 6.18
N GLY A 10 4.57 10.81 6.81
CA GLY A 10 4.43 10.83 8.26
C GLY A 10 4.13 9.45 8.87
N ARG A 11 3.37 8.61 8.16
CA ARG A 11 3.10 7.22 8.57
C ARG A 11 4.40 6.42 8.68
N GLU A 12 5.27 6.51 7.68
CA GLU A 12 6.56 5.81 7.69
C GLU A 12 7.49 6.38 8.76
N HIS A 13 7.44 7.68 9.04
CA HIS A 13 8.16 8.25 10.21
C HIS A 13 7.71 7.55 11.50
N VAL A 14 6.41 7.48 11.78
CA VAL A 14 5.92 6.84 13.01
C VAL A 14 6.30 5.35 13.08
N LEU A 15 6.26 4.63 11.94
CA LEU A 15 6.74 3.25 11.88
C LEU A 15 8.23 3.14 12.20
N CYS A 16 9.07 3.96 11.58
CA CYS A 16 10.50 4.03 11.87
C CYS A 16 10.76 4.35 13.35
N TRP A 17 10.01 5.29 13.92
CA TRP A 17 10.11 5.69 15.33
C TRP A 17 9.76 4.53 16.28
N ALA A 18 8.71 3.78 15.97
CA ALA A 18 8.31 2.64 16.79
C ALA A 18 9.34 1.50 16.70
N LEU A 19 9.82 1.19 15.49
CA LEU A 19 10.73 0.08 15.21
C LEU A 19 12.16 0.33 15.70
N SER A 20 12.63 1.59 15.71
CA SER A 20 13.98 1.94 16.16
C SER A 20 14.25 1.59 17.63
N ARG A 21 13.20 1.41 18.42
CA ARG A 21 13.28 0.97 19.82
C ARG A 21 13.76 -0.47 19.99
N SER A 22 13.72 -1.29 18.94
CA SER A 22 14.10 -2.72 18.99
C SER A 22 14.84 -3.23 17.75
N ALA A 23 15.06 -2.40 16.74
CA ALA A 23 15.71 -2.77 15.48
C ALA A 23 16.54 -1.62 14.91
N ALA A 24 17.55 -1.97 14.09
CA ALA A 24 18.22 -1.00 13.23
C ALA A 24 17.31 -0.69 12.03
N VAL A 25 16.95 0.58 11.85
CA VAL A 25 15.97 1.00 10.85
C VAL A 25 16.66 1.56 9.62
N PHE A 26 16.21 1.11 8.46
CA PHE A 26 16.45 1.69 7.16
C PHE A 26 15.13 2.23 6.61
N CYS A 27 15.16 3.30 5.84
CA CYS A 27 13.97 3.86 5.20
C CYS A 27 14.25 4.20 3.74
N ALA A 28 13.32 3.94 2.81
CA ALA A 28 13.51 4.20 1.38
C ALA A 28 12.27 4.88 0.76
N PRO A 29 12.35 6.15 0.31
CA PRO A 29 13.50 7.06 0.41
C PRO A 29 13.68 7.68 1.80
N GLY A 30 12.66 7.58 2.67
CA GLY A 30 12.61 8.33 3.92
C GLY A 30 12.44 9.85 3.73
N ASN A 31 12.62 10.58 4.84
CA ASN A 31 12.58 12.03 4.93
C ASN A 31 13.57 12.52 6.02
N PRO A 32 13.76 13.84 6.21
CA PRO A 32 14.69 14.34 7.23
C PRO A 32 14.42 13.81 8.65
N GLY A 33 13.16 13.60 9.03
CA GLY A 33 12.82 13.04 10.33
C GLY A 33 13.19 11.56 10.48
N THR A 34 13.04 10.74 9.43
CA THR A 34 13.48 9.35 9.48
C THR A 34 14.99 9.20 9.51
N ALA A 35 15.75 10.20 9.01
CA ALA A 35 17.21 10.21 9.10
C ALA A 35 17.73 10.36 10.54
N GLU A 36 16.91 10.88 11.45
CA GLU A 36 17.24 10.95 12.88
C GLU A 36 17.02 9.59 13.60
N LEU A 37 16.28 8.67 12.98
CA LEU A 37 15.87 7.39 13.56
C LEU A 37 16.61 6.18 12.97
N GLY A 38 17.31 6.37 11.85
CA GLY A 38 17.93 5.30 11.09
C GLY A 38 18.60 5.80 9.81
N THR A 39 18.85 4.90 8.86
CA THR A 39 19.51 5.23 7.59
C THR A 39 18.49 5.36 6.47
N ASN A 40 18.41 6.55 5.87
CA ASN A 40 17.66 6.72 4.63
C ASN A 40 18.48 6.23 3.44
N LEU A 41 17.89 5.36 2.63
CA LEU A 41 18.44 4.88 1.37
C LEU A 41 17.90 5.76 0.24
N PRO A 42 18.73 6.27 -0.69
CA PRO A 42 18.30 7.17 -1.76
C PRO A 42 17.61 6.41 -2.90
N LEU A 43 16.58 5.62 -2.57
CA LEU A 43 15.85 4.73 -3.46
C LEU A 43 14.37 5.13 -3.50
N GLY A 44 13.77 5.10 -4.70
CA GLY A 44 12.34 5.36 -4.85
C GLY A 44 11.50 4.22 -4.26
N ALA A 45 10.40 4.55 -3.60
CA ALA A 45 9.49 3.56 -3.02
C ALA A 45 8.86 2.60 -4.06
N SER A 46 8.83 3.00 -5.33
CA SER A 46 8.31 2.20 -6.46
C SER A 46 9.40 1.48 -7.24
N ASP A 47 10.69 1.62 -6.87
CA ASP A 47 11.79 0.92 -7.55
C ASP A 47 12.01 -0.45 -6.91
N HIS A 48 11.22 -1.44 -7.34
CA HIS A 48 11.21 -2.76 -6.74
C HIS A 48 12.57 -3.46 -6.86
N ALA A 49 13.22 -3.33 -8.02
CA ALA A 49 14.52 -3.94 -8.26
C ALA A 49 15.58 -3.36 -7.32
N ALA A 50 15.61 -2.03 -7.16
CA ALA A 50 16.51 -1.40 -6.22
C ALA A 50 16.22 -1.77 -4.77
N ILE A 51 14.94 -1.85 -4.37
CA ILE A 51 14.53 -2.28 -3.02
C ILE A 51 14.98 -3.71 -2.73
N VAL A 52 14.74 -4.66 -3.65
CA VAL A 52 15.18 -6.06 -3.50
C VAL A 52 16.71 -6.14 -3.41
N GLY A 53 17.42 -5.34 -4.20
CA GLY A 53 18.88 -5.22 -4.13
C GLY A 53 19.37 -4.73 -2.76
N ALA A 54 18.77 -3.65 -2.25
CA ALA A 54 19.09 -3.07 -0.97
C ALA A 54 18.81 -4.01 0.22
N VAL A 55 17.71 -4.78 0.15
CA VAL A 55 17.39 -5.81 1.15
C VAL A 55 18.51 -6.84 1.25
N ARG A 56 19.05 -7.28 0.11
CA ARG A 56 20.21 -8.19 0.06
C ARG A 56 21.49 -7.53 0.57
N GLU A 57 21.81 -6.36 0.05
CA GLU A 57 23.06 -5.63 0.34
C GLU A 57 23.19 -5.30 1.83
N HIS A 58 22.13 -4.79 2.45
CA HIS A 58 22.15 -4.38 3.85
C HIS A 58 21.83 -5.52 4.83
N GLY A 59 21.44 -6.70 4.32
CA GLY A 59 21.04 -7.85 5.12
C GLY A 59 19.78 -7.56 5.95
N ILE A 60 18.73 -7.06 5.30
CA ILE A 60 17.47 -6.71 5.95
C ILE A 60 16.70 -7.99 6.32
N ASP A 61 16.24 -8.06 7.57
CA ASP A 61 15.51 -9.21 8.11
C ASP A 61 14.00 -9.15 7.80
N LEU A 62 13.45 -7.93 7.70
CA LEU A 62 12.04 -7.66 7.43
C LEU A 62 11.90 -6.33 6.67
N THR A 63 11.10 -6.33 5.61
CA THR A 63 10.69 -5.10 4.92
C THR A 63 9.24 -4.76 5.23
N VAL A 64 8.95 -3.56 5.74
CA VAL A 64 7.61 -3.05 6.02
C VAL A 64 7.24 -2.03 4.94
N ILE A 65 6.14 -2.25 4.22
CA ILE A 65 5.76 -1.39 3.08
C ILE A 65 4.62 -0.48 3.51
N GLY A 66 4.87 0.83 3.49
CA GLY A 66 3.91 1.84 3.92
C GLY A 66 2.89 2.27 2.86
N PRO A 67 3.32 2.80 1.69
CA PRO A 67 2.40 3.36 0.69
C PRO A 67 1.69 2.28 -0.13
N GLU A 68 0.47 2.57 -0.60
CA GLU A 68 -0.34 1.59 -1.34
C GLU A 68 0.21 1.28 -2.73
N ALA A 69 0.86 2.24 -3.39
CA ALA A 69 1.33 2.08 -4.77
C ALA A 69 2.29 0.89 -4.98
N PRO A 70 3.39 0.72 -4.20
CA PRO A 70 4.24 -0.45 -4.35
C PRO A 70 3.58 -1.77 -3.90
N LEU A 71 2.60 -1.73 -2.99
CA LEU A 71 1.81 -2.90 -2.62
C LEU A 71 0.97 -3.39 -3.81
N ALA A 72 0.21 -2.47 -4.42
CA ALA A 72 -0.60 -2.75 -5.60
C ALA A 72 0.26 -3.21 -6.80
N ALA A 73 1.49 -2.70 -6.91
CA ALA A 73 2.44 -3.10 -7.93
C ALA A 73 3.16 -4.44 -7.65
N GLY A 74 2.97 -5.05 -6.47
CA GLY A 74 3.51 -6.38 -6.16
C GLY A 74 4.90 -6.42 -5.53
N LEU A 75 5.31 -5.38 -4.80
CA LEU A 75 6.61 -5.38 -4.12
C LEU A 75 6.75 -6.53 -3.10
N VAL A 76 5.66 -6.91 -2.42
CA VAL A 76 5.64 -8.07 -1.51
C VAL A 76 5.92 -9.36 -2.28
N ASP A 77 5.31 -9.53 -3.44
CA ASP A 77 5.51 -10.70 -4.30
C ASP A 77 6.95 -10.78 -4.81
N ASP A 78 7.53 -9.65 -5.20
CA ASP A 78 8.92 -9.59 -5.67
C ASP A 78 9.92 -9.93 -4.55
N LEU A 79 9.70 -9.42 -3.33
CA LEU A 79 10.51 -9.76 -2.16
C LEU A 79 10.38 -11.24 -1.80
N ALA A 80 9.16 -11.78 -1.80
CA ALA A 80 8.91 -13.20 -1.52
C ALA A 80 9.57 -14.11 -2.57
N ARG A 81 9.48 -13.77 -3.86
CA ARG A 81 10.14 -14.49 -4.96
C ARG A 81 11.66 -14.48 -4.80
N ALA A 82 12.23 -13.41 -4.25
CA ALA A 82 13.64 -13.28 -3.95
C ALA A 82 14.06 -13.93 -2.60
N GLY A 83 13.12 -14.54 -1.87
CA GLY A 83 13.39 -15.22 -0.59
C GLY A 83 13.44 -14.30 0.63
N PHE A 84 12.93 -13.07 0.53
CA PHE A 84 12.92 -12.08 1.61
C PHE A 84 11.55 -11.94 2.27
N LYS A 85 11.56 -11.60 3.56
CA LYS A 85 10.34 -11.39 4.34
C LYS A 85 9.84 -9.96 4.15
N ALA A 86 8.55 -9.84 3.88
CA ALA A 86 7.87 -8.56 3.80
C ALA A 86 6.61 -8.54 4.68
N PHE A 87 6.30 -7.38 5.24
CA PHE A 87 5.04 -7.08 5.92
C PHE A 87 4.24 -6.12 5.03
N GLY A 88 3.18 -6.67 4.45
CA GLY A 88 2.28 -5.99 3.52
C GLY A 88 1.46 -7.04 2.74
N PRO A 89 0.33 -6.66 2.13
CA PRO A 89 -0.42 -7.56 1.25
C PRO A 89 0.34 -7.85 -0.05
N THR A 90 0.12 -9.04 -0.63
CA THR A 90 0.47 -9.32 -2.03
C THR A 90 -0.31 -8.41 -2.99
N ALA A 91 0.10 -8.30 -4.25
CA ALA A 91 -0.60 -7.50 -5.26
C ALA A 91 -2.09 -7.84 -5.34
N ASP A 92 -2.42 -9.14 -5.35
CA ASP A 92 -3.82 -9.59 -5.42
C ASP A 92 -4.60 -9.22 -4.15
N ALA A 93 -4.00 -9.36 -2.97
CA ALA A 93 -4.64 -8.95 -1.72
C ALA A 93 -4.77 -7.41 -1.61
N ALA A 94 -3.79 -6.66 -2.13
CA ALA A 94 -3.77 -5.19 -2.13
C ALA A 94 -4.90 -4.59 -2.98
N ARG A 95 -5.50 -5.36 -3.90
CA ARG A 95 -6.69 -4.94 -4.67
C ARG A 95 -7.85 -4.50 -3.79
N ILE A 96 -7.96 -5.01 -2.56
CA ILE A 96 -9.03 -4.59 -1.62
C ILE A 96 -8.93 -3.10 -1.27
N GLU A 97 -7.74 -2.52 -1.31
CA GLU A 97 -7.50 -1.08 -1.10
C GLU A 97 -7.36 -0.35 -2.43
N ALA A 98 -6.64 -0.94 -3.40
CA ALA A 98 -6.33 -0.30 -4.68
C ALA A 98 -7.52 -0.25 -5.67
N SER A 99 -8.53 -1.12 -5.53
CA SER A 99 -9.70 -1.16 -6.40
C SER A 99 -10.99 -1.09 -5.57
N LYS A 100 -11.66 0.05 -5.65
CA LYS A 100 -12.94 0.28 -4.96
C LYS A 100 -14.04 -0.69 -5.42
N ALA A 101 -14.09 -1.01 -6.72
CA ALA A 101 -15.05 -1.96 -7.26
C ALA A 101 -14.84 -3.36 -6.65
N TYR A 102 -13.59 -3.84 -6.65
CA TYR A 102 -13.23 -5.11 -6.03
C TYR A 102 -13.53 -5.13 -4.52
N ALA A 103 -13.22 -4.04 -3.80
CA ALA A 103 -13.56 -3.93 -2.38
C ALA A 103 -15.07 -4.08 -2.12
N LYS A 104 -15.91 -3.49 -2.99
CA LYS A 104 -17.38 -3.61 -2.90
C LYS A 104 -17.85 -5.03 -3.19
N GLU A 105 -17.33 -5.67 -4.22
CA GLU A 105 -17.62 -7.07 -4.53
C GLU A 105 -17.29 -7.99 -3.33
N VAL A 106 -16.10 -7.84 -2.75
CA VAL A 106 -15.67 -8.61 -1.57
C VAL A 106 -16.58 -8.33 -0.36
N MET A 107 -16.89 -7.07 -0.07
CA MET A 107 -17.78 -6.72 1.04
C MET A 107 -19.18 -7.32 0.88
N PHE A 108 -19.79 -7.21 -0.30
CA PHE A 108 -21.13 -7.75 -0.54
C PHE A 108 -21.15 -9.27 -0.52
N ALA A 109 -20.14 -9.93 -1.11
CA ALA A 109 -20.01 -11.39 -1.07
C ALA A 109 -19.84 -11.92 0.37
N ALA A 110 -19.13 -11.17 1.22
CA ALA A 110 -18.91 -11.52 2.63
C ALA A 110 -20.03 -11.06 3.58
N GLY A 111 -21.06 -10.37 3.09
CA GLY A 111 -22.13 -9.82 3.93
C GLY A 111 -21.69 -8.65 4.83
N VAL A 112 -20.58 -7.98 4.51
CA VAL A 112 -20.10 -6.81 5.24
C VAL A 112 -20.97 -5.59 4.87
N PRO A 113 -21.59 -4.90 5.84
CA PRO A 113 -22.39 -3.72 5.57
C PRO A 113 -21.56 -2.63 4.88
N ALA A 114 -22.00 -2.22 3.69
CA ALA A 114 -21.35 -1.17 2.89
C ALA A 114 -22.40 -0.37 2.11
N ALA A 115 -22.09 0.91 1.83
CA ALA A 115 -22.95 1.73 0.97
C ALA A 115 -23.15 1.06 -0.40
N ARG A 116 -24.39 0.97 -0.87
CA ARG A 116 -24.67 0.48 -2.23
C ARG A 116 -24.01 1.42 -3.24
N SER A 117 -23.39 0.83 -4.26
CA SER A 117 -22.74 1.58 -5.32
C SER A 117 -22.71 0.74 -6.58
N GLU A 118 -22.78 1.40 -7.72
CA GLU A 118 -22.66 0.76 -9.03
C GLU A 118 -21.67 1.55 -9.89
N THR A 119 -20.93 0.86 -10.75
CA THR A 119 -19.90 1.42 -11.62
C THR A 119 -20.40 1.37 -13.06
N PHE A 120 -20.30 2.50 -13.76
CA PHE A 120 -20.81 2.65 -15.11
C PHE A 120 -19.67 3.02 -16.06
N GLY A 121 -19.59 2.32 -17.19
CA GLY A 121 -18.76 2.71 -18.34
C GLY A 121 -19.54 3.48 -19.42
N ASP A 122 -20.84 3.69 -19.20
CA ASP A 122 -21.77 4.33 -20.11
C ASP A 122 -22.51 5.46 -19.38
N GLU A 123 -22.50 6.66 -19.96
CA GLU A 123 -23.08 7.86 -19.36
C GLU A 123 -24.60 7.72 -19.17
N THR A 124 -25.30 7.16 -20.16
CA THR A 124 -26.77 7.04 -20.12
C THR A 124 -27.20 6.16 -18.96
N LYS A 125 -26.54 5.00 -18.78
CA LYS A 125 -26.80 4.11 -17.65
C LYS A 125 -26.50 4.76 -16.30
N ALA A 126 -25.45 5.58 -16.23
CA ALA A 126 -25.13 6.31 -15.00
C ALA A 126 -26.23 7.32 -14.64
N LEU A 127 -26.75 8.05 -15.63
CA LEU A 127 -27.84 9.02 -15.45
C LEU A 127 -29.16 8.34 -15.04
N ASP A 128 -29.49 7.21 -15.64
CA ASP A 128 -30.68 6.42 -15.29
C ASP A 128 -30.61 5.90 -13.84
N TYR A 129 -29.43 5.43 -13.42
CA TYR A 129 -29.20 5.00 -12.04
C TYR A 129 -29.33 6.16 -11.05
N ILE A 130 -28.76 7.33 -11.38
CA ILE A 130 -28.88 8.54 -10.58
C ILE A 130 -30.35 8.94 -10.41
N ALA A 131 -31.12 8.97 -11.50
CA ALA A 131 -32.52 9.37 -11.48
C ALA A 131 -33.43 8.47 -10.64
N SER A 132 -33.04 7.20 -10.46
CA SER A 132 -33.78 6.21 -9.66
C SER A 132 -33.26 6.07 -8.23
N HIS A 133 -32.17 6.75 -7.86
CA HIS A 133 -31.56 6.65 -6.53
C HIS A 133 -32.14 7.70 -5.56
N ALA A 134 -32.32 7.30 -4.30
CA ALA A 134 -32.70 8.22 -3.25
C ALA A 134 -31.56 9.19 -2.93
N GLU A 135 -31.88 10.48 -2.82
CA GLU A 135 -30.92 11.52 -2.40
C GLU A 135 -30.73 11.52 -0.87
N PRO A 136 -29.53 11.92 -0.38
CA PRO A 136 -28.36 12.37 -1.15
C PRO A 136 -27.50 11.21 -1.68
N LEU A 137 -26.86 11.42 -2.85
CA LEU A 137 -25.91 10.48 -3.46
C LEU A 137 -24.54 11.10 -3.70
N VAL A 138 -23.54 10.26 -3.97
CA VAL A 138 -22.17 10.69 -4.25
C VAL A 138 -21.68 10.09 -5.57
N VAL A 139 -21.29 10.96 -6.50
CA VAL A 139 -20.60 10.58 -7.75
C VAL A 139 -19.09 10.66 -7.53
N LYS A 140 -18.35 9.63 -7.97
CA LYS A 140 -16.88 9.59 -7.89
C LYS A 140 -16.30 9.05 -9.20
N ALA A 141 -15.25 9.70 -9.70
CA ALA A 141 -14.40 9.09 -10.72
C ALA A 141 -13.77 7.81 -10.16
N SER A 142 -13.69 6.77 -10.99
CA SER A 142 -13.17 5.43 -10.65
C SER A 142 -12.08 5.04 -11.62
#